data_AF-A0A3P7NIL9-F1
#
_entry.id   AF-A0A3P7NIL9-F1
#
_cell.length_a   1.000
_cell.length_b   1.000
_cell.length_c   1.000
_cell.angle_alpha   90.00
_cell.angle_beta   90.00
_cell.angle_gamma   90.00
#
_symmetry.space_group_name_H-M   'P 1'
#
loop_
_entity.id
_entity.type
_entity.pdbx_description
1 polymer ?
#
loop_
_entity_poly.entity_id
_entity_poly.type
_entity_poly.pdbx_seq_one_letter_code
_entity_poly.pdbx_strand_id
1 'polypeptide(L)'
;MKTVLDLTRAYMGEDRSSVWSVLAQGLGHIRFILQEMAYKAGDEVVFSDPSPEEVGLNNLYTQLTLPVYEKLEMLQNAKLASNTEAQNRASSGSLLFVGFDPKPEDSNNDSLLRPIILDVLGRAGHPDVISRARKAFDAHYASVMETPEGQPQANLISPDLRTTIYSLCLRNGGAE
;
A
#
# COMPACT_ATOMS: atom_id res chain seq x y z
N MET A 1 -11.57 25.79 -3.87
CA MET A 1 -10.76 24.57 -3.67
C MET A 1 -10.74 24.09 -2.21
N LYS A 2 -10.82 24.96 -1.19
CA LYS A 2 -10.98 24.56 0.24
C LYS A 2 -12.16 23.58 0.47
N THR A 3 -13.33 23.89 -0.08
CA THR A 3 -14.57 23.12 0.13
C THR A 3 -14.52 21.64 -0.31
N VAL A 4 -13.79 21.31 -1.38
CA VAL A 4 -13.72 19.91 -1.87
C VAL A 4 -12.70 19.09 -1.08
N LEU A 5 -11.58 19.68 -0.68
CA LEU A 5 -10.59 19.01 0.18
C LEU A 5 -11.07 18.93 1.64
N ASP A 6 -11.87 19.89 2.09
CA ASP A 6 -12.52 19.79 3.40
C ASP A 6 -13.58 18.68 3.40
N LEU A 7 -14.26 18.46 2.26
CA LEU A 7 -15.20 17.35 2.09
C LEU A 7 -14.50 15.99 2.14
N THR A 8 -13.24 15.86 1.68
CA THR A 8 -12.56 14.56 1.75
C THR A 8 -12.37 14.07 3.19
N ARG A 9 -12.26 14.98 4.17
CA ARG A 9 -12.19 14.63 5.60
C ARG A 9 -13.44 13.93 6.12
N ALA A 10 -14.60 14.13 5.49
CA ALA A 10 -15.82 13.42 5.86
C ALA A 10 -15.74 11.91 5.56
N TYR A 11 -14.79 11.49 4.71
CA TYR A 11 -14.56 10.08 4.37
C TYR A 11 -13.43 9.45 5.18
N MET A 12 -12.98 10.10 6.26
CA MET A 12 -12.01 9.50 7.18
C MET A 12 -12.57 8.19 7.76
N GLY A 13 -11.82 7.10 7.61
CA GLY A 13 -12.24 5.79 8.08
C GLY A 13 -13.32 5.11 7.22
N GLU A 14 -13.65 5.63 6.04
CA GLU A 14 -14.54 4.96 5.08
C GLU A 14 -14.02 3.56 4.75
N ASP A 15 -14.92 2.58 4.63
CA ASP A 15 -14.56 1.19 4.43
C ASP A 15 -15.00 0.63 3.08
N ARG A 16 -15.71 1.39 2.25
CA ARG A 16 -16.11 0.95 0.90
C ARG A 16 -15.01 1.21 -0.12
N SER A 17 -14.56 0.14 -0.78
CA SER A 17 -13.56 0.21 -1.85
C SER A 17 -14.01 1.07 -3.03
N SER A 18 -15.31 1.11 -3.32
CA SER A 18 -15.88 1.94 -4.39
C SER A 18 -15.82 3.44 -4.13
N VAL A 19 -15.89 3.86 -2.86
CA VAL A 19 -15.70 5.27 -2.48
C VAL A 19 -14.23 5.62 -2.55
N TRP A 20 -13.38 4.72 -2.04
CA TRP A 20 -11.94 4.89 -2.05
C TRP A 20 -11.33 4.91 -3.46
N SER A 21 -11.87 4.16 -4.42
CA SER A 21 -11.36 4.20 -5.80
C SER A 21 -11.50 5.59 -6.42
N VAL A 22 -12.65 6.23 -6.23
CA VAL A 22 -12.93 7.59 -6.72
C VAL A 22 -12.08 8.62 -5.97
N LEU A 23 -12.00 8.51 -4.64
CA LEU A 23 -11.18 9.40 -3.81
C LEU A 23 -9.71 9.31 -4.20
N ALA A 24 -9.15 8.09 -4.28
CA ALA A 24 -7.74 7.85 -4.58
C ALA A 24 -7.35 8.35 -5.97
N GLN A 25 -8.26 8.23 -6.96
CA GLN A 25 -8.07 8.76 -8.30
C GLN A 25 -8.06 10.30 -8.32
N GLY A 26 -9.07 10.93 -7.71
CA GLY A 26 -9.16 12.39 -7.65
C GLY A 26 -7.97 13.03 -6.93
N LEU A 27 -7.59 12.45 -5.80
CA LEU A 27 -6.39 12.81 -5.06
C LEU A 27 -5.12 12.61 -5.89
N GLY A 28 -5.02 11.50 -6.64
CA GLY A 28 -3.91 11.22 -7.54
C GLY A 28 -3.74 12.28 -8.63
N HIS A 29 -4.83 12.73 -9.25
CA HIS A 29 -4.79 13.82 -10.22
C HIS A 29 -4.31 15.14 -9.61
N ILE A 30 -4.74 15.47 -8.38
CA ILE A 30 -4.25 16.67 -7.68
C ILE A 30 -2.73 16.59 -7.47
N ARG A 31 -2.23 15.44 -7.01
CA ARG A 31 -0.78 15.21 -6.85
C ARG A 31 -0.04 15.40 -8.17
N PHE A 32 -0.52 14.79 -9.23
CA PHE A 32 0.08 14.90 -10.56
C PHE A 32 0.20 16.37 -10.99
N ILE A 33 -0.86 17.16 -10.86
CA ILE A 33 -0.84 18.59 -11.20
C ILE A 33 0.16 19.36 -10.33
N LEU A 34 0.20 19.10 -9.02
CA LEU A 34 1.18 19.76 -8.13
C LEU A 34 2.62 19.46 -8.55
N GLN A 35 2.91 18.22 -8.92
CA GLN A 35 4.23 17.79 -9.38
C GLN A 35 4.58 18.39 -10.74
N GLU A 36 3.64 18.41 -11.68
CA GLU A 36 3.82 19.04 -12.99
C GLU A 36 4.15 20.53 -12.86
N MET A 37 3.46 21.24 -11.95
CA MET A 37 3.69 22.66 -11.69
C MET A 37 5.02 22.95 -10.99
N ALA A 38 5.62 21.94 -10.35
CA ALA A 38 6.90 22.06 -9.66
C ALA A 38 8.11 21.88 -10.59
N TYR A 39 7.92 21.39 -11.83
CA TYR A 39 9.01 21.26 -12.79
C TYR A 39 9.63 22.62 -13.12
N LYS A 40 10.94 22.72 -12.95
CA LYS A 40 11.73 23.85 -13.44
C LYS A 40 12.06 23.59 -14.91
N ALA A 41 11.75 24.54 -15.78
CA ALA A 41 12.13 24.45 -17.19
C ALA A 41 13.67 24.40 -17.32
N GLY A 42 14.18 23.35 -17.96
CA GLY A 42 15.62 23.14 -18.21
C GLY A 42 15.91 21.69 -18.60
N ASP A 43 17.13 21.42 -19.09
CA ASP A 43 17.59 20.09 -19.51
C ASP A 43 18.12 19.23 -18.33
N GLU A 44 18.21 19.79 -17.12
CA GLU A 44 18.66 19.07 -15.94
C GLU A 44 17.50 18.38 -15.22
N VAL A 45 17.61 17.06 -15.04
CA VAL A 45 16.70 16.29 -14.20
C VAL A 45 17.03 16.57 -12.73
N VAL A 46 16.24 17.43 -12.09
CA VAL A 46 16.38 17.76 -10.66
C VAL A 46 15.21 17.14 -9.89
N PHE A 47 15.51 16.16 -9.03
CA PHE A 47 14.56 15.66 -8.05
C PHE A 47 14.53 16.61 -6.85
N SER A 48 13.59 17.54 -6.88
CA SER A 48 13.42 18.52 -5.79
C SER A 48 12.77 17.87 -4.58
N ASP A 49 13.09 18.39 -3.40
CA ASP A 49 12.31 18.09 -2.19
C ASP A 49 10.83 18.43 -2.40
N PRO A 50 9.90 17.69 -1.77
CA PRO A 50 8.48 17.91 -1.95
C PRO A 50 8.08 19.33 -1.55
N SER A 51 7.30 19.98 -2.41
CA SER A 51 6.75 21.32 -2.14
C SER A 51 5.87 21.34 -0.87
N PRO A 52 5.66 22.50 -0.22
CA PRO A 52 4.74 22.61 0.92
C PRO A 52 3.33 22.06 0.61
N GLU A 53 2.86 22.23 -0.63
CA GLU A 53 1.59 21.72 -1.12
C GLU A 53 1.59 20.18 -1.21
N GLU A 54 2.68 19.58 -1.70
CA GLU A 54 2.85 18.12 -1.70
C GLU A 54 2.93 17.55 -0.29
N VAL A 55 3.65 18.22 0.63
CA VAL A 55 3.69 17.83 2.05
C VAL A 55 2.29 17.90 2.67
N GLY A 56 1.53 18.97 2.38
CA GLY A 56 0.15 19.09 2.81
C GLY A 56 -0.75 17.97 2.27
N LEU A 57 -0.57 17.58 1.01
CA LEU A 57 -1.30 16.47 0.40
C LEU A 57 -0.91 15.11 1.01
N ASN A 58 0.36 14.87 1.30
CA ASN A 58 0.82 13.66 1.97
C ASN A 58 0.23 13.52 3.39
N ASN A 59 0.14 14.64 4.12
CA ASN A 59 -0.53 14.68 5.41
C ASN A 59 -2.02 14.35 5.30
N LEU A 60 -2.70 14.88 4.27
CA LEU A 60 -4.10 14.56 4.01
C LEU A 60 -4.28 13.08 3.67
N TYR A 61 -3.44 12.51 2.82
CA TYR A 61 -3.47 11.07 2.50
C TYR A 61 -3.40 10.26 3.78
N THR A 62 -2.36 10.49 4.58
CA THR A 62 -2.13 9.77 5.84
C THR A 62 -3.33 9.89 6.79
N GLN A 63 -3.87 11.10 6.98
CA GLN A 63 -5.03 11.31 7.86
C GLN A 63 -6.27 10.51 7.42
N LEU A 64 -6.50 10.40 6.11
CA LEU A 64 -7.68 9.71 5.59
C LEU A 64 -7.52 8.19 5.64
N THR A 65 -6.34 7.68 5.29
CA THR A 65 -6.11 6.24 5.09
C THR A 65 -5.63 5.50 6.32
N LEU A 66 -4.93 6.16 7.25
CA LEU A 66 -4.33 5.49 8.40
C LEU A 66 -5.37 4.71 9.24
N PRO A 67 -6.56 5.25 9.55
CA PRO A 67 -7.57 4.49 10.30
C PRO A 67 -8.05 3.22 9.58
N VAL A 68 -8.12 3.28 8.25
CA VAL A 68 -8.53 2.14 7.41
C VAL A 68 -7.42 1.10 7.34
N TYR A 69 -6.17 1.55 7.21
CA TYR A 69 -4.99 0.68 7.25
C TYR A 69 -4.88 -0.06 8.58
N GLU A 70 -4.97 0.66 9.70
CA GLU A 70 -4.95 0.06 11.04
C GLU A 70 -6.10 -0.94 11.24
N LYS A 71 -7.31 -0.64 10.75
CA LYS A 71 -8.44 -1.58 10.78
C LYS A 71 -8.13 -2.85 9.98
N LEU A 72 -7.59 -2.72 8.77
CA LEU A 72 -7.21 -3.86 7.94
C LEU A 72 -6.11 -4.70 8.62
N GLU A 73 -5.15 -4.07 9.30
CA GLU A 73 -4.11 -4.77 10.07
C GLU A 73 -4.65 -5.43 11.35
N MET A 74 -5.49 -4.74 12.12
CA MET A 74 -6.08 -5.28 13.35
C MET A 74 -7.01 -6.47 13.06
N LEU A 75 -7.79 -6.39 11.98
CA LEU A 75 -8.60 -7.52 11.51
C LEU A 75 -7.72 -8.72 11.13
N GLN A 76 -6.50 -8.50 10.64
CA GLN A 76 -5.54 -9.57 10.37
C GLN A 76 -4.96 -10.16 11.66
N ASN A 77 -4.58 -9.31 12.63
CA ASN A 77 -3.96 -9.74 13.89
C ASN A 77 -4.95 -10.47 14.82
N ALA A 78 -6.18 -9.98 14.96
CA ALA A 78 -7.21 -10.63 15.78
C ALA A 78 -7.57 -12.03 15.25
N LYS A 79 -7.57 -12.21 13.93
CA LYS A 79 -7.82 -13.51 13.29
C LYS A 79 -6.62 -14.45 13.35
N LEU A 80 -5.40 -13.91 13.37
CA LEU A 80 -4.22 -14.73 13.63
C LEU A 80 -4.24 -15.26 15.06
N ALA A 81 -4.64 -14.44 16.04
CA ALA A 81 -4.81 -14.87 17.43
C ALA A 81 -5.87 -15.98 17.57
N SER A 82 -7.02 -15.88 16.88
CA SER A 82 -8.04 -16.94 16.90
C SER A 82 -7.59 -18.24 16.21
N ASN A 83 -6.78 -18.15 15.15
CA ASN A 83 -6.24 -19.34 14.46
C ASN A 83 -5.05 -19.96 15.21
N THR A 84 -4.30 -19.20 16.01
CA THR A 84 -3.16 -19.70 16.80
C THR A 84 -3.62 -20.66 17.90
N GLU A 85 -4.86 -20.51 18.39
CA GLU A 85 -5.47 -21.50 19.31
C GLU A 85 -5.80 -22.83 18.62
N ALA A 86 -5.98 -22.85 17.29
CA ALA A 86 -6.26 -24.07 16.51
C ALA A 86 -5.01 -24.71 15.87
N GLN A 87 -3.90 -23.97 15.75
CA GLN A 87 -2.76 -24.35 14.89
C GLN A 87 -1.43 -24.56 15.63
N ASN A 88 -1.45 -24.70 16.96
CA ASN A 88 -0.29 -25.14 17.74
C ASN A 88 -0.03 -26.65 17.58
N ARG A 89 0.35 -27.09 16.37
CA ARG A 89 1.00 -28.40 16.16
C ARG A 89 1.87 -28.57 14.91
N ALA A 90 2.08 -27.56 14.07
CA ALA A 90 3.02 -27.71 12.96
C ALA A 90 3.75 -26.41 12.61
N SER A 91 5.07 -26.49 12.80
CA SER A 91 6.12 -25.77 12.07
C SER A 91 6.23 -24.25 12.24
N SER A 92 7.19 -23.88 13.09
CA SER A 92 8.00 -22.67 12.97
C SER A 92 8.45 -22.45 11.52
N GLY A 93 8.28 -21.23 11.00
CA GLY A 93 8.95 -20.78 9.78
C GLY A 93 8.07 -20.16 8.72
N SER A 94 7.14 -19.27 9.07
CA SER A 94 6.59 -18.28 8.13
C SER A 94 6.17 -17.06 8.95
N LEU A 95 7.02 -16.04 8.98
CA LEU A 95 6.60 -14.70 9.40
C LEU A 95 5.59 -14.22 8.37
N LEU A 96 4.32 -14.59 8.59
CA LEU A 96 3.17 -14.19 7.78
C LEU A 96 3.25 -12.69 7.53
N PHE A 97 3.11 -12.29 6.27
CA PHE A 97 3.27 -10.93 5.82
C PHE A 97 2.02 -10.12 6.22
N VAL A 98 2.01 -9.67 7.48
CA VAL A 98 0.92 -8.87 8.04
C VAL A 98 0.72 -7.62 7.18
N GLY A 99 -0.47 -7.48 6.59
CA GLY A 99 -0.86 -6.40 5.69
C GLY A 99 -0.96 -6.77 4.21
N PHE A 100 -0.33 -7.85 3.75
CA PHE A 100 -0.07 -8.12 2.33
C PHE A 100 -0.57 -9.48 1.82
N ASP A 101 -1.28 -10.25 2.64
CA ASP A 101 -1.86 -11.53 2.24
C ASP A 101 -3.41 -11.44 2.26
N PRO A 102 -4.09 -11.50 1.10
CA PRO A 102 -5.53 -11.69 1.06
C PRO A 102 -5.87 -13.10 1.55
N LYS A 103 -6.77 -13.20 2.52
CA LYS A 103 -7.24 -14.50 3.05
C LYS A 103 -8.54 -14.92 2.37
N PRO A 104 -8.82 -16.23 2.25
CA PRO A 104 -10.05 -16.73 1.60
C PRO A 104 -11.33 -16.25 2.28
N GLU A 105 -11.26 -15.82 3.55
CA GLU A 105 -12.36 -15.23 4.30
C GLU A 105 -12.43 -13.68 4.26
N ASP A 106 -11.56 -13.01 3.49
CA ASP A 106 -11.71 -11.57 3.26
C ASP A 106 -12.96 -11.32 2.42
N SER A 107 -13.73 -10.29 2.79
CA SER A 107 -14.77 -9.79 1.91
C SER A 107 -14.13 -9.34 0.60
N ASN A 108 -14.83 -9.52 -0.52
CA ASN A 108 -14.41 -8.96 -1.80
C ASN A 108 -14.13 -7.45 -1.68
N ASN A 109 -14.86 -6.74 -0.82
CA ASN A 109 -14.60 -5.33 -0.54
C ASN A 109 -13.21 -5.10 0.07
N ASP A 110 -12.82 -5.89 1.06
CA ASP A 110 -11.55 -5.72 1.79
C ASP A 110 -10.35 -6.06 0.89
N SER A 111 -10.49 -7.10 0.07
CA SER A 111 -9.51 -7.46 -0.96
C SER A 111 -9.28 -6.34 -1.97
N LEU A 112 -10.33 -5.62 -2.38
CA LEU A 112 -10.24 -4.47 -3.29
C LEU A 112 -9.78 -3.19 -2.59
N LEU A 113 -10.13 -3.00 -1.32
CA LEU A 113 -9.78 -1.81 -0.55
C LEU A 113 -8.28 -1.79 -0.24
N ARG A 114 -7.70 -2.93 0.12
CA ARG A 114 -6.30 -3.09 0.49
C ARG A 114 -5.30 -2.49 -0.51
N PRO A 115 -5.32 -2.83 -1.82
CA PRO A 115 -4.39 -2.24 -2.78
C PRO A 115 -4.54 -0.72 -2.91
N ILE A 116 -5.77 -0.19 -2.75
CA ILE A 116 -6.04 1.25 -2.83
C ILE A 116 -5.42 1.97 -1.63
N ILE A 117 -5.65 1.46 -0.42
CA ILE A 117 -5.11 2.05 0.81
C ILE A 117 -3.58 2.01 0.83
N LEU A 118 -2.99 0.88 0.42
CA LEU A 118 -1.54 0.73 0.31
C LEU A 118 -0.94 1.70 -0.71
N ASP A 119 -1.55 1.87 -1.89
CA ASP A 119 -1.05 2.84 -2.87
C ASP A 119 -1.14 4.29 -2.36
N VAL A 120 -2.24 4.68 -1.72
CA VAL A 120 -2.40 6.04 -1.19
C VAL A 120 -1.41 6.33 -0.07
N LEU A 121 -1.21 5.40 0.88
CA LEU A 121 -0.20 5.55 1.94
C LEU A 121 1.23 5.54 1.38
N GLY A 122 1.48 4.69 0.39
CA GLY A 122 2.79 4.65 -0.25
C GLY A 122 3.09 5.90 -1.10
N ARG A 123 2.06 6.55 -1.70
CA ARG A 123 2.20 7.89 -2.29
C ARG A 123 2.55 8.96 -1.26
N ALA A 124 2.06 8.80 -0.04
CA ALA A 124 2.35 9.71 1.08
C ALA A 124 3.74 9.49 1.69
N GLY A 125 4.47 8.46 1.27
CA GLY A 125 5.77 8.12 1.84
C GLY A 125 5.71 7.37 3.17
N HIS A 126 4.60 6.68 3.47
CA HIS A 126 4.44 6.01 4.77
C HIS A 126 5.52 4.91 4.97
N PRO A 127 6.40 5.02 5.98
CA PRO A 127 7.64 4.24 6.05
C PRO A 127 7.40 2.75 6.25
N ASP A 128 6.42 2.38 7.06
CA ASP A 128 6.06 0.97 7.32
C ASP A 128 5.52 0.29 6.05
N VAL A 129 4.67 0.99 5.29
CA VAL A 129 4.08 0.46 4.05
C VAL A 129 5.16 0.24 3.00
N ILE A 130 6.10 1.18 2.86
CA ILE A 130 7.22 1.07 1.93
C ILE A 130 8.17 -0.07 2.34
N SER A 131 8.54 -0.13 3.62
CA SER A 131 9.43 -1.17 4.14
C SER A 131 8.85 -2.56 3.93
N ARG A 132 7.56 -2.75 4.22
CA ARG A 132 6.87 -4.02 4.01
C ARG A 132 6.69 -4.34 2.53
N ALA A 133 6.32 -3.37 1.69
CA ALA A 133 6.23 -3.58 0.24
C ALA A 133 7.57 -4.05 -0.34
N ARG A 134 8.69 -3.44 0.07
CA ARG A 134 10.04 -3.86 -0.36
C ARG A 134 10.36 -5.27 0.10
N LYS A 135 10.17 -5.58 1.38
CA LYS A 135 10.42 -6.92 1.90
C LYS A 135 9.56 -7.98 1.18
N ALA A 136 8.31 -7.64 0.83
CA ALA A 136 7.40 -8.53 0.10
C ALA A 136 7.91 -8.78 -1.32
N PHE A 137 8.37 -7.71 -1.98
CA PHE A 137 9.00 -7.78 -3.29
C PHE A 137 10.25 -8.65 -3.28
N ASP A 138 11.15 -8.45 -2.31
CA ASP A 138 12.40 -9.21 -2.19
C ASP A 138 12.12 -10.71 -1.98
N ALA A 139 11.15 -11.04 -1.11
CA ALA A 139 10.73 -12.42 -0.87
C ALA A 139 10.11 -13.07 -2.12
N HIS A 140 9.28 -12.32 -2.85
CA HIS A 140 8.69 -12.78 -4.10
C HIS A 140 9.74 -13.00 -5.18
N TYR A 141 10.68 -12.05 -5.33
CA TYR A 141 11.75 -12.12 -6.31
C TYR A 141 12.68 -13.31 -6.02
N ALA A 142 13.10 -13.50 -4.77
CA ALA A 142 13.90 -14.67 -4.36
C ALA A 142 13.16 -15.98 -4.65
N SER A 143 11.86 -16.07 -4.32
CA SER A 143 11.09 -17.27 -4.66
C SER A 143 11.02 -17.53 -6.16
N VAL A 144 10.81 -16.51 -6.99
CA VAL A 144 10.73 -16.68 -8.45
C VAL A 144 12.08 -17.10 -9.04
N MET A 145 13.19 -16.56 -8.53
CA MET A 145 14.54 -16.79 -9.08
C MET A 145 15.20 -18.07 -8.56
N GLU A 146 14.93 -18.48 -7.31
CA GLU A 146 15.61 -19.60 -6.66
C GLU A 146 14.83 -20.91 -6.76
N THR A 147 13.53 -20.88 -7.10
CA THR A 147 12.71 -22.10 -7.21
C THR A 147 13.00 -22.82 -8.53
N PRO A 148 13.46 -24.08 -8.51
CA PRO A 148 13.65 -24.88 -9.71
C PRO A 148 12.34 -25.08 -10.49
N GLU A 149 12.43 -25.16 -11.82
CA GLU A 149 11.26 -25.41 -12.68
C GLU A 149 10.51 -26.67 -12.23
N GLY A 150 9.20 -26.53 -12.01
CA GLY A 150 8.31 -27.62 -11.61
C GLY A 150 8.07 -27.77 -10.10
N GLN A 151 8.72 -26.99 -9.24
CA GLN A 151 8.40 -26.92 -7.81
C GLN A 151 7.43 -25.77 -7.49
N PRO A 152 6.51 -25.94 -6.52
CA PRO A 152 5.59 -24.88 -6.12
C PRO A 152 6.38 -23.73 -5.47
N GLN A 153 6.27 -22.56 -6.08
CA GLN A 153 6.82 -21.32 -5.55
C GLN A 153 6.09 -20.93 -4.25
N ALA A 154 6.85 -20.66 -3.19
CA ALA A 154 6.32 -20.25 -1.89
C ALA A 154 6.46 -18.73 -1.71
N ASN A 155 5.63 -18.12 -0.85
CA ASN A 155 5.72 -16.67 -0.52
C ASN A 155 5.54 -15.73 -1.73
N LEU A 156 4.67 -16.09 -2.67
CA LEU A 156 4.33 -15.20 -3.78
C LEU A 156 3.39 -14.08 -3.33
N ILE A 157 3.65 -12.86 -3.81
CA ILE A 157 2.69 -11.76 -3.70
C ILE A 157 1.38 -12.17 -4.40
N SER A 158 0.26 -11.95 -3.73
CA SER A 158 -1.07 -12.14 -4.30
C SER A 158 -1.25 -11.31 -5.58
N PRO A 159 -1.84 -11.88 -6.65
CA PRO A 159 -2.10 -11.16 -7.90
C PRO A 159 -2.70 -9.76 -7.72
N ASP A 160 -3.65 -9.60 -6.80
CA ASP A 160 -4.35 -8.33 -6.52
C ASP A 160 -3.42 -7.23 -5.98
N LEU A 161 -2.30 -7.62 -5.37
CA LEU A 161 -1.35 -6.69 -4.72
C LEU A 161 -0.09 -6.46 -5.55
N ARG A 162 0.18 -7.28 -6.58
CA ARG A 162 1.41 -7.18 -7.40
C ARG A 162 1.57 -5.80 -8.01
N THR A 163 0.54 -5.28 -8.68
CA THR A 163 0.61 -3.96 -9.31
C THR A 163 0.92 -2.87 -8.28
N THR A 164 0.27 -2.91 -7.12
CA THR A 164 0.52 -1.93 -6.06
C THR A 164 1.95 -2.04 -5.53
N ILE A 165 2.42 -3.24 -5.18
CA ILE A 165 3.75 -3.45 -4.62
C ILE A 165 4.85 -3.07 -5.61
N TYR A 166 4.74 -3.48 -6.87
CA TYR A 166 5.69 -3.11 -7.91
C TYR A 166 5.74 -1.61 -8.11
N SER A 167 4.58 -0.96 -8.19
CA SER A 167 4.49 0.49 -8.32
C SER A 167 5.14 1.21 -7.13
N LEU A 168 4.94 0.70 -5.92
CA LEU A 168 5.55 1.27 -4.71
C LEU A 168 7.07 1.11 -4.69
N CYS A 169 7.58 -0.06 -5.06
CA CYS A 169 9.02 -0.30 -5.11
C CYS A 169 9.69 0.55 -6.19
N LEU A 170 9.11 0.63 -7.39
CA LEU A 170 9.60 1.47 -8.48
C LEU A 170 9.60 2.96 -8.10
N ARG A 171 8.55 3.43 -7.43
CA ARG A 171 8.40 4.84 -7.03
C ARG A 171 9.40 5.25 -5.95
N ASN A 172 9.70 4.37 -5.00
CA ASN A 172 10.55 4.70 -3.85
C ASN A 172 12.01 4.28 -4.03
N GLY A 173 12.33 3.58 -5.13
CA GLY A 173 13.66 3.09 -5.44
C GLY A 173 14.17 2.00 -4.49
N GLY A 174 15.14 1.23 -4.97
CA GLY A 174 16.09 0.52 -4.13
C GLY A 174 17.43 1.24 -4.25
N ALA A 175 18.21 1.32 -3.16
CA ALA A 175 19.63 1.56 -3.32
C ALA A 175 20.22 0.36 -4.09
N GLU A 176 20.99 0.65 -5.14
CA GLU A 176 21.90 -0.34 -5.71
C GLU A 176 22.83 -0.92 -4.63
#